data_AF-A0A803MKT8-F1
#
_entry.id   AF-A0A803MKT8-F1
#
_cell.length_a   1.000
_cell.length_b   1.000
_cell.length_c   1.000
_cell.angle_alpha   90.00
_cell.angle_beta   90.00
_cell.angle_gamma   90.00
#
_symmetry.space_group_name_H-M   'P 1'
#
loop_
_entity.id
_entity.type
_entity.pdbx_description
1 polymer ?
#
loop_
_entity_poly.entity_id
_entity_poly.type
_entity_poly.pdbx_seq_one_letter_code
_entity_poly.pdbx_strand_id
1 'polypeptide(L)'
;MVRRILTSVGAPMVMGVLLLKLFDILKEKQLWDVPIWVSFLTTFVFFGSSVLGVPYGSLSTSWDAEKKGSLLGFEEAKQNWDEMWKEEENKS
;
A
#
# COMPACT_ATOMS: atom_id res chain seq x y z
N MET A 1 19.15 -11.46 10.43
CA MET A 1 18.01 -10.51 10.38
C MET A 1 18.34 -9.23 9.62
N VAL A 2 19.37 -8.47 10.02
CA VAL A 2 19.75 -7.19 9.40
C VAL A 2 19.94 -7.27 7.88
N ARG A 3 20.58 -8.33 7.37
CA ARG A 3 20.76 -8.54 5.92
C ARG A 3 19.45 -8.69 5.15
N ARG A 4 18.44 -9.36 5.72
CA ARG A 4 17.12 -9.53 5.10
C ARG A 4 16.31 -8.24 5.11
N ILE A 5 16.44 -7.43 6.17
CA ILE A 5 15.80 -6.10 6.27
C ILE A 5 16.45 -5.13 5.27
N LEU A 6 17.79 -5.11 5.19
CA LEU A 6 18.52 -4.31 4.21
C LEU A 6 18.15 -4.67 2.77
N THR A 7 17.96 -5.96 2.45
CA THR A 7 17.53 -6.35 1.10
C THR A 7 16.06 -6.05 0.84
N SER A 8 15.17 -6.23 1.82
CA SER A 8 13.73 -6.00 1.63
C SER A 8 13.33 -4.52 1.70
N VAL A 9 14.13 -3.66 2.33
CA VAL A 9 13.86 -2.22 2.46
C VAL A 9 14.84 -1.40 1.62
N GLY A 10 16.14 -1.70 1.72
CA GLY A 10 17.18 -0.99 0.99
C GLY A 10 17.10 -1.22 -0.51
N ALA A 11 16.82 -2.45 -0.97
CA ALA A 11 16.70 -2.70 -2.41
C ALA A 11 15.52 -1.95 -3.06
N PRO A 12 14.28 -2.00 -2.56
CA PRO A 12 13.19 -1.22 -3.15
C PRO A 12 13.39 0.29 -2.98
N MET A 13 14.01 0.76 -1.89
CA MET A 13 14.31 2.18 -1.70
C MET A 13 15.34 2.69 -2.73
N VAL A 14 16.45 1.97 -2.90
CA VAL A 14 17.46 2.30 -3.92
C VAL A 14 16.86 2.21 -5.33
N MET A 15 16.03 1.19 -5.58
CA MET A 15 15.32 1.04 -6.87
C MET A 15 14.39 2.23 -7.14
N GLY A 16 13.64 2.69 -6.14
CA GLY A 16 12.76 3.86 -6.25
C GLY A 16 13.54 5.14 -6.57
N VAL A 17 14.67 5.37 -5.90
CA VAL A 17 15.54 6.53 -6.17
C VAL A 17 16.14 6.45 -7.59
N LEU A 18 16.58 5.27 -8.02
CA LEU A 18 17.10 5.05 -9.37
C LEU A 18 16.02 5.28 -10.44
N LEU A 19 14.80 4.82 -10.23
CA LEU A 19 13.67 5.06 -11.13
C LEU A 19 13.33 6.56 -11.24
N LEU A 20 13.31 7.28 -10.12
CA LEU A 20 13.12 8.73 -10.14
C LEU A 20 14.24 9.45 -10.91
N LYS A 21 15.50 9.05 -10.70
CA LYS A 21 16.62 9.59 -11.48
C LYS A 21 16.57 9.23 -12.95
N LEU A 22 16.08 8.03 -13.28
CA LEU A 22 15.87 7.62 -14.67
C LEU A 22 14.80 8.49 -15.33
N PHE A 23 13.70 8.78 -14.65
CA PHE A 23 12.66 9.69 -15.13
C PHE A 23 13.18 11.12 -15.32
N ASP A 24 13.99 11.63 -14.39
CA ASP A 24 14.67 12.93 -14.53
C ASP A 24 15.54 12.97 -15.79
N ILE A 25 16.39 11.96 -16.00
CA ILE A 25 17.30 11.89 -17.16
C ILE A 25 16.53 11.75 -18.48
N LEU A 26 15.49 10.91 -18.52
CA LEU A 26 14.63 10.73 -19.70
C LEU A 26 13.93 12.03 -20.08
N LYS A 27 13.49 12.80 -19.08
CA LYS A 27 12.89 14.13 -19.25
C LYS A 27 13.93 15.16 -19.72
N GLU A 28 15.11 15.18 -19.11
CA GLU A 28 16.20 16.12 -19.42
C GLU A 28 16.77 15.89 -20.83
N LYS A 29 16.83 14.64 -21.29
CA LYS A 29 17.20 14.30 -22.68
C LYS A 29 16.06 14.48 -23.68
N GLN A 30 14.87 14.90 -23.24
CA GLN A 30 13.69 15.11 -24.09
C GLN A 30 13.30 13.87 -24.92
N LEU A 31 13.74 12.68 -24.50
CA LEU A 31 13.48 11.41 -25.18
C LEU A 31 12.05 10.95 -24.94
N TRP A 32 11.48 11.31 -23.78
CA TRP A 32 10.11 11.04 -23.41
C TRP A 32 9.61 12.19 -22.54
N ASP A 33 8.54 12.85 -22.96
CA ASP A 33 7.87 13.87 -22.17
C ASP A 33 6.99 13.18 -21.11
N VAL A 34 7.62 12.67 -20.04
CA VAL A 34 6.93 11.90 -19.00
C VAL A 34 5.98 12.85 -18.27
N PRO A 35 4.65 12.64 -18.35
CA PRO A 35 3.69 13.54 -17.74
C PRO A 35 3.88 13.57 -16.22
N ILE A 36 3.76 14.75 -15.62
CA ILE A 36 3.86 14.96 -14.16
C ILE A 36 2.95 14.00 -13.37
N TRP A 37 1.80 13.64 -13.95
CA TRP A 37 0.85 12.73 -13.34
C TRP A 37 1.43 11.32 -13.11
N VAL A 38 2.40 10.85 -13.90
CA VAL A 38 3.05 9.54 -13.71
C VAL A 38 3.86 9.50 -12.41
N SER A 39 4.67 10.54 -12.16
CA SER A 39 5.45 10.66 -10.93
C SER A 39 4.56 10.87 -9.71
N PHE A 40 3.48 11.65 -9.90
CA PHE A 40 2.46 11.84 -8.88
C PHE A 40 1.76 10.53 -8.51
N LEU A 41 1.31 9.76 -9.50
CA LEU A 41 0.62 8.48 -9.28
C LEU A 41 1.55 7.43 -8.66
N THR A 42 2.82 7.42 -9.05
CA THR A 42 3.82 6.54 -8.43
C THR A 42 3.99 6.88 -6.94
N THR A 43 4.16 8.15 -6.60
CA THR A 43 4.25 8.58 -5.20
C THR A 43 2.96 8.27 -4.44
N PHE A 44 1.81 8.56 -5.03
CA PHE A 44 0.50 8.33 -4.44
C PHE A 44 0.20 6.85 -4.22
N VAL A 45 0.58 5.97 -5.15
CA VAL A 45 0.39 4.52 -4.97
C VAL A 45 1.33 3.99 -3.89
N PHE A 46 2.61 4.32 -3.91
CA PHE A 46 3.58 3.77 -2.96
C PHE A 46 3.43 4.36 -1.53
N PHE A 47 3.18 5.66 -1.40
CA PHE A 47 2.98 6.29 -0.10
C PHE A 47 1.52 6.30 0.36
N GLY A 48 0.56 6.45 -0.56
CA GLY A 48 -0.88 6.40 -0.22
C GLY A 48 -1.35 5.00 0.12
N SER A 49 -0.79 3.94 -0.49
CA SER A 49 -1.07 2.57 -0.05
C SER A 49 -0.61 2.29 1.39
N SER A 50 0.43 3.00 1.89
CA SER A 50 0.83 2.91 3.30
C SER A 50 -0.26 3.43 4.25
N VAL A 51 -1.01 4.45 3.85
CA VAL A 51 -2.14 4.98 4.64
C VAL A 51 -3.32 4.01 4.61
N LEU A 52 -3.62 3.44 3.44
CA LEU A 52 -4.71 2.46 3.27
C LEU A 52 -4.39 1.10 3.88
N GLY A 53 -3.12 0.78 4.08
CA GLY A 53 -2.67 -0.45 4.72
C GLY A 53 -3.09 -0.56 6.19
N VAL A 54 -3.27 0.57 6.89
CA VAL A 54 -3.69 0.60 8.30
C VAL A 54 -5.14 0.12 8.48
N PRO A 55 -6.16 0.72 7.84
CA PRO A 55 -7.54 0.24 7.96
C PRO A 55 -7.72 -1.15 7.33
N TYR A 56 -7.07 -1.43 6.19
CA TYR A 56 -7.13 -2.77 5.59
C TYR A 56 -6.53 -3.83 6.52
N GLY A 57 -5.42 -3.54 7.20
CA GLY A 57 -4.82 -4.45 8.18
C GLY A 57 -5.77 -4.77 9.34
N SER A 58 -6.42 -3.76 9.93
CA SER A 58 -7.38 -3.96 11.02
C SER A 58 -8.65 -4.71 10.59
N LEU A 59 -9.11 -4.49 9.35
CA LEU A 59 -10.30 -5.13 8.80
C LEU A 59 -10.03 -6.55 8.29
N SER A 60 -8.83 -6.82 7.76
CA SER A 60 -8.48 -8.13 7.18
C SER A 60 -8.14 -9.22 8.21
N THR A 61 -7.99 -8.86 9.49
CA THR A 61 -7.80 -9.84 10.57
C THR A 61 -9.08 -10.60 10.87
N SER A 62 -8.99 -11.91 11.08
CA SER A 62 -10.11 -12.69 11.60
C SER A 62 -10.42 -12.25 13.03
N TRP A 63 -11.60 -11.66 13.24
CA TRP A 63 -12.11 -11.34 14.57
C TRP A 63 -12.70 -12.56 15.27
N ASP A 64 -12.94 -13.64 14.52
CA ASP A 64 -13.38 -14.94 15.01
C ASP A 64 -12.16 -15.87 15.21
N ALA A 65 -11.90 -16.24 16.47
CA ALA A 65 -10.76 -17.06 16.85
C ALA A 65 -10.89 -18.53 16.40
N GLU A 66 -12.09 -19.01 16.08
CA GLU A 66 -12.33 -20.38 15.64
C GLU A 66 -12.24 -20.55 14.11
N LYS A 67 -12.27 -19.44 13.34
CA LYS A 67 -12.13 -19.46 11.89
C LYS A 67 -10.70 -19.21 11.43
N LYS A 68 -10.22 -20.09 10.55
CA LYS A 68 -8.95 -19.93 9.87
C LYS A 68 -9.09 -18.79 8.84
N GLY A 69 -8.44 -17.66 9.10
CA GLY A 69 -8.51 -16.49 8.22
C GLY A 69 -8.03 -16.78 6.78
N SER A 70 -8.60 -16.06 5.82
CA SER A 70 -8.26 -16.07 4.41
C SER A 70 -6.84 -15.59 4.18
N LEU A 71 -6.17 -16.13 3.15
CA LEU A 71 -4.75 -15.88 2.85
C LEU A 71 -4.43 -14.40 2.60
N LEU A 72 -5.42 -13.64 2.10
CA LEU A 72 -5.34 -12.20 1.87
C LEU A 72 -6.33 -11.41 2.73
N GLY A 73 -7.21 -12.06 3.50
CA GLY A 73 -8.13 -11.37 4.42
C GLY A 73 -9.23 -10.52 3.75
N PHE A 74 -9.53 -10.74 2.47
CA PHE A 74 -10.53 -9.93 1.73
C PHE A 74 -11.97 -10.17 2.21
N GLU A 75 -12.29 -11.41 2.59
CA GLU A 75 -13.62 -11.78 3.09
C GLU A 75 -13.86 -11.20 4.49
N GLU A 76 -12.85 -11.28 5.34
CA GLU A 76 -12.80 -10.66 6.67
C GLU A 76 -12.92 -9.15 6.57
N ALA A 77 -12.20 -8.52 5.65
CA ALA A 77 -12.25 -7.07 5.47
C ALA A 77 -13.64 -6.56 5.10
N LYS A 78 -14.36 -7.30 4.26
CA LYS A 78 -15.74 -6.96 3.89
C LYS A 78 -16.71 -7.15 5.05
N GLN A 79 -16.62 -8.29 5.75
CA GLN A 79 -17.51 -8.59 6.87
C GLN A 79 -17.32 -7.59 8.03
N ASN A 80 -16.07 -7.35 8.43
CA ASN A 80 -15.73 -6.45 9.53
C ASN A 80 -16.08 -4.99 9.21
N TRP A 81 -16.03 -4.60 7.93
CA TRP A 81 -16.49 -3.29 7.48
C TRP A 81 -17.99 -3.13 7.69
N ASP A 82 -18.79 -4.08 7.23
CA ASP A 82 -20.26 -4.03 7.38
C ASP A 82 -20.71 -4.05 8.85
N GLU A 83 -19.99 -4.76 9.73
CA GLU A 83 -20.24 -4.77 11.18
C GLU A 83 -19.91 -3.43 11.85
N MET A 84 -18.77 -2.81 11.50
CA MET A 84 -18.36 -1.52 12.05
C MET A 84 -19.42 -0.43 11.83
N TRP A 85 -19.96 -0.32 10.61
CA TRP A 85 -20.99 0.67 10.30
C TRP A 85 -22.31 0.42 11.05
N LYS A 86 -22.68 -0.84 11.28
CA LYS A 86 -23.87 -1.19 12.08
C LYS A 86 -23.69 -0.88 13.56
N GLU A 87 -22.49 -1.04 14.10
CA GLU A 87 -22.19 -0.64 15.48
C GLU A 87 -22.22 0.88 15.65
N GLU A 88 -21.70 1.64 14.69
CA GLU A 88 -21.74 3.10 14.73
C GLU A 88 -23.18 3.64 14.66
N GLU A 89 -24.02 3.06 13.80
CA GLU A 89 -25.43 3.42 13.69
C GLU A 89 -26.23 3.12 14.97
N ASN A 90 -25.93 2.02 15.66
CA ASN A 90 -26.56 1.66 16.95
C ASN A 90 -26.05 2.48 18.15
N LYS A 91 -24.89 3.16 18.01
CA LYS A 91 -24.31 4.01 19.05
C LYS A 91 -24.72 5.48 18.94
N SER A 92 -25.38 5.88 17.84
CA SER A 92 -25.90 7.23 17.60
C SER A 92 -27.38 7.39 17.98
#